data_AF-A0A7T7BP68-F1
#
_entry.id   AF-A0A7T7BP68-F1
#
_cell.length_a   1.000
_cell.length_b   1.000
_cell.length_c   1.000
_cell.angle_alpha   90.00
_cell.angle_beta   90.00
_cell.angle_gamma   90.00
#
_symmetry.space_group_name_H-M   'P 1'
#
loop_
_entity.id
_entity.type
_entity.pdbx_description
1 polymer ?
#
loop_
_entity_poly.entity_id
_entity_poly.type
_entity_poly.pdbx_seq_one_letter_code
_entity_poly.pdbx_strand_id
1 'polypeptide(L)'
;MIIHPTQNFTYPSPLQHKEDSSFAPPVDNPQSQSMEPSKLPLAAKKVQEEIEALIPQITTVIEDENGNKEYGGDALPALITSLKIALGIDETWEGRLRYWSKTTKIINPRKQGYLIPLMGGIQLNPGGLLKSGSFIQVNNEPILGAGATSLFIVPR
;
A
#
# COMPACT_ATOMS: atom_id res chain seq x y z
N MET A 1 10.39 6.00 81.02
CA MET A 1 11.08 4.72 81.23
C MET A 1 11.74 4.34 79.91
N ILE A 2 13.06 4.18 79.93
CA ILE A 2 13.94 3.81 78.80
C ILE A 2 13.62 2.38 78.37
N ILE A 3 13.48 2.07 77.07
CA ILE A 3 14.18 0.99 76.34
C ILE A 3 13.86 0.98 74.82
N HIS A 4 14.87 1.22 73.97
CA HIS A 4 15.12 0.43 72.74
C HIS A 4 15.95 -0.81 73.19
N PRO A 5 16.19 -1.94 72.44
CA PRO A 5 16.33 -2.04 70.98
C PRO A 5 16.04 -3.44 70.33
N THR A 6 16.44 -3.55 69.05
CA THR A 6 17.04 -4.71 68.35
C THR A 6 16.19 -5.68 67.50
N GLN A 7 16.72 -5.89 66.30
CA GLN A 7 16.26 -6.62 65.11
C GLN A 7 16.40 -8.15 65.22
N ASN A 8 15.69 -8.91 64.38
CA ASN A 8 16.35 -9.69 63.33
C ASN A 8 15.40 -10.30 62.28
N PHE A 9 16.00 -10.49 61.10
CA PHE A 9 15.50 -10.93 59.80
C PHE A 9 14.87 -12.33 59.75
N THR A 10 13.95 -12.57 58.79
CA THR A 10 13.96 -13.68 57.81
C THR A 10 12.73 -13.60 56.89
N TYR A 11 12.95 -13.57 55.56
CA TYR A 11 11.99 -13.87 54.47
C TYR A 11 12.21 -15.35 54.02
N PRO A 12 11.37 -15.99 53.16
CA PRO A 12 10.18 -15.50 52.44
C PRO A 12 8.93 -16.43 52.56
N SER A 13 7.84 -15.95 51.98
CA SER A 13 6.50 -16.55 51.87
C SER A 13 6.43 -17.92 51.18
N PRO A 14 5.39 -18.73 51.49
CA PRO A 14 4.81 -19.66 50.55
C PRO A 14 3.37 -19.29 50.14
N LEU A 15 3.10 -19.55 48.86
CA LEU A 15 1.87 -19.38 48.08
C LEU A 15 0.66 -20.14 48.65
N GLN A 16 -0.55 -19.56 48.54
CA GLN A 16 -1.61 -19.99 47.59
C GLN A 16 -3.03 -19.54 48.03
N HIS A 17 -3.73 -18.81 47.15
CA HIS A 17 -4.99 -19.25 46.49
C HIS A 17 -5.46 -18.11 45.55
N LYS A 18 -5.37 -18.32 44.23
CA LYS A 18 -6.46 -18.69 43.30
C LYS A 18 -7.46 -17.54 43.00
N GLU A 19 -7.18 -16.83 41.93
CA GLU A 19 -8.19 -16.31 40.98
C GLU A 19 -7.56 -16.55 39.59
N ASP A 20 -7.86 -17.70 38.98
CA ASP A 20 -8.82 -17.79 37.87
C ASP A 20 -8.91 -16.50 37.04
N SER A 21 -8.00 -16.38 36.08
CA SER A 21 -8.23 -15.60 34.87
C SER A 21 -7.40 -16.24 33.79
N SER A 22 -8.10 -17.06 33.02
CA SER A 22 -7.68 -17.61 31.74
C SER A 22 -7.04 -16.51 30.90
N PHE A 23 -5.71 -16.40 30.95
CA PHE A 23 -4.93 -15.59 30.03
C PHE A 23 -5.04 -16.30 28.68
N ALA A 24 -6.03 -15.91 27.88
CA ALA A 24 -6.03 -16.24 26.47
C ALA A 24 -4.66 -15.82 25.90
N PRO A 25 -4.01 -16.64 25.06
CA PRO A 25 -2.84 -16.18 24.33
C PRO A 25 -3.24 -14.90 23.57
N PRO A 26 -2.33 -13.92 23.41
CA PRO A 26 -2.62 -12.77 22.57
C PRO A 26 -3.11 -13.32 21.24
N VAL A 27 -4.33 -12.94 20.86
CA VAL A 27 -4.91 -13.22 19.56
C VAL A 27 -3.85 -12.82 18.56
N ASP A 28 -3.27 -13.83 17.90
CA ASP A 28 -2.53 -13.69 16.66
C ASP A 28 -3.47 -12.90 15.75
N ASN A 29 -3.25 -11.59 15.71
CA ASN A 29 -4.03 -10.70 14.88
C ASN A 29 -3.72 -11.14 13.46
N PRO A 30 -4.64 -11.81 12.76
CA PRO A 30 -4.33 -12.50 11.53
C PRO A 30 -3.76 -11.47 10.58
N GLN A 31 -2.48 -11.63 10.28
CA GLN A 31 -1.68 -10.88 9.32
C GLN A 31 -2.47 -9.74 8.66
N SER A 32 -2.25 -8.51 9.13
CA SER A 32 -2.29 -7.39 8.19
C SER A 32 -1.30 -7.78 7.10
N GLN A 33 -1.79 -8.33 5.99
CA GLN A 33 -0.99 -8.67 4.84
C GLN A 33 -0.39 -7.34 4.39
N SER A 34 0.81 -7.05 4.88
CA SER A 34 1.48 -5.78 4.66
C SER A 34 1.73 -5.72 3.18
N MET A 35 1.00 -4.86 2.49
CA MET A 35 1.36 -4.51 1.14
C MET A 35 2.62 -3.66 1.28
N GLU A 36 3.77 -4.25 0.98
CA GLU A 36 5.06 -3.55 1.09
C GLU A 36 5.46 -2.98 -0.27
N PRO A 37 5.80 -1.68 -0.34
CA PRO A 37 6.24 -1.06 -1.57
C PRO A 37 7.59 -1.62 -2.02
N SER A 38 7.69 -1.98 -3.29
CA SER A 38 8.90 -2.45 -3.96
C SER A 38 9.48 -1.35 -4.84
N LYS A 39 10.81 -1.29 -4.96
CA LYS A 39 11.47 -0.33 -5.87
C LYS A 39 11.28 -0.77 -7.32
N LEU A 40 11.03 0.19 -8.21
CA LEU A 40 11.01 -0.08 -9.64
C LEU A 40 12.43 -0.46 -10.13
N PRO A 41 12.56 -1.49 -10.98
CA PRO A 41 13.79 -1.73 -11.74
C PRO A 41 14.17 -0.50 -12.56
N LEU A 42 15.47 -0.32 -12.84
CA LEU A 42 15.96 0.87 -13.56
C LEU A 42 15.26 1.07 -14.92
N ALA A 43 15.03 -0.02 -15.67
CA ALA A 43 14.30 0.05 -16.94
C ALA A 43 12.86 0.56 -16.75
N ALA A 44 12.14 0.07 -15.73
CA ALA A 44 10.78 0.49 -15.44
C ALA A 44 10.74 1.95 -14.94
N LYS A 45 11.72 2.37 -14.13
CA LYS A 45 11.83 3.75 -13.67
C LYS A 45 11.99 4.75 -14.83
N LYS A 46 12.80 4.42 -15.83
CA LYS A 46 12.93 5.26 -17.04
C LYS A 46 11.61 5.41 -17.79
N VAL A 47 10.88 4.31 -17.97
CA VAL A 47 9.57 4.36 -18.62
C VAL A 47 8.56 5.14 -17.78
N GLN A 48 8.58 5.02 -16.45
CA GLN A 48 7.78 5.85 -15.55
C GLN A 48 8.07 7.35 -15.76
N GLU A 49 9.35 7.73 -15.83
CA GLU A 49 9.77 9.13 -16.08
C GLU A 49 9.29 9.62 -17.47
N GLU A 50 9.30 8.76 -18.48
CA GLU A 50 8.72 9.08 -19.81
C GLU A 50 7.20 9.28 -19.75
N ILE A 51 6.47 8.42 -19.03
CA ILE A 51 5.02 8.59 -18.85
C ILE A 51 4.74 9.90 -18.08
N GLU A 52 5.51 10.21 -17.04
CA GLU A 52 5.41 11.47 -16.29
C GLU A 52 5.62 12.69 -17.20
N ALA A 53 6.61 12.64 -18.08
CA ALA A 53 6.89 13.71 -19.04
C ALA A 53 5.77 13.89 -20.10
N LEU A 54 4.98 12.84 -20.35
CA LEU A 54 3.82 12.91 -21.25
C LEU A 54 2.55 13.42 -20.56
N ILE A 55 2.48 13.53 -19.24
CA ILE A 55 1.27 14.00 -18.53
C ILE A 55 0.72 15.35 -19.03
N PRO A 56 1.54 16.33 -19.45
CA PRO A 56 1.00 17.56 -20.06
C PRO A 56 0.34 17.35 -21.43
N GLN A 57 0.58 16.21 -22.08
CA GLN A 57 0.18 15.90 -23.45
C GLN A 57 -0.90 14.80 -23.52
N ILE A 58 -1.12 14.05 -22.43
CA ILE A 58 -2.20 13.04 -22.37
C ILE A 58 -3.57 13.73 -22.33
N THR A 59 -4.54 13.11 -22.99
CA THR A 59 -5.93 13.59 -22.99
C THR A 59 -6.72 12.85 -21.94
N THR A 60 -7.67 13.55 -21.30
CA THR A 60 -8.69 12.87 -20.48
C THR A 60 -9.64 12.18 -21.43
N VAL A 61 -9.77 10.85 -21.29
CA VAL A 61 -10.67 10.05 -22.12
C VAL A 61 -12.00 9.83 -21.42
N ILE A 62 -11.96 9.61 -20.11
CA ILE A 62 -13.14 9.38 -19.27
C ILE A 62 -12.96 10.15 -17.97
N GLU A 63 -14.01 10.83 -17.52
CA GLU A 63 -14.13 11.36 -16.17
C GLU A 63 -15.39 10.79 -15.53
N ASP A 64 -15.26 10.17 -14.36
CA ASP A 64 -16.40 9.61 -13.63
C ASP A 64 -17.11 10.66 -12.76
N GLU A 65 -18.26 10.29 -12.20
CA GLU A 65 -19.04 11.16 -11.30
C GLU A 65 -18.28 11.59 -10.03
N ASN A 66 -17.18 10.92 -9.71
CA ASN A 66 -16.31 11.25 -8.58
C ASN A 66 -15.17 12.19 -8.98
N GLY A 67 -15.07 12.57 -10.25
CA GLY A 67 -14.01 13.40 -10.81
C GLY A 67 -12.71 12.62 -11.06
N ASN A 68 -12.71 11.29 -10.96
CA ASN A 68 -11.54 10.51 -11.32
C ASN A 68 -11.42 10.47 -12.83
N LYS A 69 -10.19 10.64 -13.32
CA LYS A 69 -9.92 10.79 -14.75
C LYS A 69 -9.10 9.62 -15.23
N GLU A 70 -9.57 8.92 -16.25
CA GLU A 70 -8.77 7.96 -17.00
C GLU A 70 -8.14 8.72 -18.18
N TYR A 71 -6.83 8.57 -18.33
CA TYR A 71 -6.07 9.24 -19.36
C TYR A 71 -5.70 8.29 -20.49
N GLY A 72 -5.64 8.85 -21.69
CA GLY A 72 -5.22 8.19 -22.91
C GLY A 72 -4.27 9.07 -23.73
N GLY A 73 -4.00 8.62 -24.95
CA GLY A 73 -3.11 9.28 -25.89
C GLY A 73 -2.30 8.25 -26.67
N ASP A 74 -1.91 8.60 -27.89
CA ASP A 74 -1.36 7.62 -28.85
C ASP A 74 -0.07 6.95 -28.36
N ALA A 75 0.77 7.69 -27.63
CA ALA A 75 2.03 7.18 -27.09
C ALA A 75 1.88 6.37 -25.79
N LEU A 76 0.77 6.55 -25.05
CA LEU A 76 0.60 5.99 -23.72
C LEU A 76 0.51 4.44 -23.71
N PRO A 77 -0.25 3.77 -24.61
CA PRO A 77 -0.29 2.30 -24.66
C PRO A 77 1.07 1.65 -24.86
N ALA A 78 1.93 2.25 -25.70
CA ALA A 78 3.27 1.74 -25.96
C ALA A 78 4.15 1.82 -24.71
N LEU A 79 4.10 2.95 -23.98
CA LEU A 79 4.85 3.11 -22.73
C LEU A 79 4.35 2.19 -21.62
N ILE A 80 3.02 2.04 -21.48
CA ILE A 80 2.45 1.09 -20.51
C ILE A 80 2.93 -0.34 -20.82
N THR A 81 2.97 -0.72 -22.10
CA THR A 81 3.51 -2.01 -22.53
C THR A 81 4.98 -2.16 -22.18
N SER A 82 5.81 -1.17 -22.47
CA SER A 82 7.23 -1.15 -22.10
C SER A 82 7.45 -1.27 -20.59
N LEU A 83 6.61 -0.59 -19.79
CA LEU A 83 6.69 -0.67 -18.33
C LEU A 83 6.34 -2.08 -17.82
N LYS A 84 5.27 -2.69 -18.37
CA LYS A 84 4.90 -4.06 -18.03
C LYS A 84 6.02 -5.04 -18.33
N ILE A 85 6.63 -4.94 -19.52
CA ILE A 85 7.78 -5.77 -19.91
C ILE A 85 8.94 -5.58 -18.93
N ALA A 86 9.25 -4.34 -18.57
CA ALA A 86 10.32 -4.03 -17.62
C ALA A 86 10.05 -4.56 -16.19
N LEU A 87 8.79 -4.81 -15.85
CA LEU A 87 8.36 -5.41 -14.59
C LEU A 87 8.16 -6.93 -14.68
N GLY A 88 8.32 -7.54 -15.86
CA GLY A 88 8.03 -8.95 -16.09
C GLY A 88 6.54 -9.28 -15.96
N ILE A 89 5.65 -8.31 -16.18
CA ILE A 89 4.19 -8.50 -16.14
C ILE A 89 3.73 -9.03 -17.49
N ASP A 90 2.88 -10.06 -17.43
CA ASP A 90 2.34 -10.77 -18.59
C ASP A 90 1.53 -9.86 -19.54
N GLU A 91 1.52 -10.22 -20.83
CA GLU A 91 0.83 -9.47 -21.88
C GLU A 91 -0.69 -9.41 -21.69
N THR A 92 -1.28 -10.42 -21.03
CA THR A 92 -2.72 -10.51 -20.72
C THR A 92 -3.21 -9.50 -19.68
N TRP A 93 -2.31 -8.70 -19.10
CA TRP A 93 -2.67 -7.65 -18.16
C TRP A 93 -2.92 -6.31 -18.88
N GLU A 94 -3.82 -5.50 -18.35
CA GLU A 94 -4.14 -4.18 -18.88
C GLU A 94 -3.67 -3.10 -17.90
N GLY A 95 -3.05 -2.05 -18.41
CA GLY A 95 -2.63 -0.89 -17.61
C GLY A 95 -3.45 0.34 -17.94
N ARG A 96 -3.88 1.08 -16.92
CA ARG A 96 -4.67 2.30 -17.05
C ARG A 96 -4.08 3.42 -16.23
N LEU A 97 -3.85 4.56 -16.87
CA LEU A 97 -3.38 5.75 -16.19
C LEU A 97 -4.58 6.52 -15.64
N ARG A 98 -4.60 6.74 -14.32
CA ARG A 98 -5.74 7.36 -13.65
C ARG A 98 -5.31 8.43 -12.66
N TYR A 99 -6.06 9.53 -12.66
CA TYR A 99 -6.05 10.53 -11.59
C TYR A 99 -7.22 10.28 -10.65
N TRP A 100 -6.95 10.32 -9.34
CA TRP A 100 -7.90 10.11 -8.27
C TRP A 100 -8.25 11.45 -7.64
N SER A 101 -9.40 12.02 -7.98
CA SER A 101 -9.81 13.33 -7.45
C SER A 101 -10.24 13.25 -5.99
N LYS A 102 -10.82 12.12 -5.59
CA LYS A 102 -11.29 11.85 -4.22
C LYS A 102 -10.62 10.61 -3.66
N THR A 103 -10.63 10.51 -2.34
CA THR A 103 -10.25 9.27 -1.65
C THR A 103 -11.12 8.13 -2.17
N THR A 104 -10.51 7.11 -2.75
CA THR A 104 -11.20 6.09 -3.52
C THR A 104 -10.80 4.70 -3.05
N LYS A 105 -11.79 3.84 -2.79
CA LYS A 105 -11.52 2.42 -2.57
C LYS A 105 -11.24 1.77 -3.93
N ILE A 106 -10.07 1.16 -4.09
CA ILE A 106 -9.77 0.40 -5.30
C ILE A 106 -10.59 -0.88 -5.27
N ILE A 107 -11.53 -1.01 -6.21
CA ILE A 107 -12.30 -2.23 -6.40
C ILE A 107 -11.48 -3.16 -7.29
N ASN A 108 -10.94 -4.23 -6.70
CA ASN A 108 -10.14 -5.23 -7.39
C ASN A 108 -10.67 -6.63 -7.09
N PRO A 109 -11.72 -7.10 -7.81
CA PRO A 109 -12.36 -8.38 -7.52
C PRO A 109 -11.40 -9.57 -7.71
N ARG A 110 -10.38 -9.41 -8.56
CA ARG A 110 -9.35 -10.43 -8.80
C ARG A 110 -8.29 -10.48 -7.71
N LYS A 111 -8.24 -9.48 -6.81
CA LYS A 111 -7.23 -9.36 -5.75
C LYS A 111 -5.80 -9.51 -6.31
N GLN A 112 -5.59 -9.00 -7.52
CA GLN A 112 -4.34 -9.03 -8.24
C GLN A 112 -4.21 -7.74 -9.04
N GLY A 113 -3.09 -7.06 -8.87
CA GLY A 113 -2.85 -5.80 -9.53
C GLY A 113 -1.51 -5.21 -9.12
N TYR A 114 -1.05 -4.23 -9.88
CA TYR A 114 0.09 -3.40 -9.52
C TYR A 114 -0.36 -1.95 -9.55
N LEU A 115 0.03 -1.20 -8.52
CA LEU A 115 -0.20 0.23 -8.46
C LEU A 115 1.15 0.94 -8.45
N ILE A 116 1.31 1.88 -9.36
CA ILE A 116 2.56 2.60 -9.60
C ILE A 116 2.23 4.10 -9.57
N PRO A 117 2.64 4.85 -8.53
CA PRO A 117 2.50 6.30 -8.50
C PRO A 117 3.31 6.92 -9.62
N LEU A 118 2.77 7.94 -10.29
CA LEU A 118 3.56 8.75 -11.23
C LEU A 118 3.96 10.07 -10.58
N MET A 119 2.97 10.89 -10.22
CA MET A 119 3.26 12.20 -9.62
C MET A 119 3.10 12.14 -8.10
N GLY A 120 4.17 12.52 -7.40
CA GLY A 120 4.19 12.61 -5.95
C GLY A 120 4.18 11.25 -5.25
N GLY A 121 3.39 11.15 -4.18
CA GLY A 121 3.18 9.94 -3.43
C GLY A 121 1.71 9.69 -3.17
N ILE A 122 1.36 8.43 -2.95
CA ILE A 122 0.00 7.97 -2.77
C ILE A 122 -0.13 7.39 -1.37
N GLN A 123 -1.02 7.97 -0.57
CA GLN A 123 -1.37 7.37 0.71
C GLN A 123 -2.31 6.19 0.46
N LEU A 124 -1.90 5.00 0.88
CA LEU A 124 -2.70 3.78 0.84
C LEU A 124 -3.09 3.36 2.26
N ASN A 125 -4.32 2.85 2.39
CA ASN A 125 -4.80 2.23 3.61
C ASN A 125 -5.50 0.89 3.29
N PRO A 126 -4.92 -0.27 3.69
CA PRO A 126 -3.59 -0.43 4.31
C PRO A 126 -2.45 -0.13 3.30
N GLY A 127 -1.20 0.00 3.75
CA GLY A 127 -0.02 0.08 2.88
C GLY A 127 0.85 1.35 2.98
N GLY A 128 0.39 2.39 3.68
CA GLY A 128 1.22 3.57 3.95
C GLY A 128 1.46 4.45 2.72
N LEU A 129 2.54 5.25 2.74
CA LEU A 129 2.87 6.16 1.64
C LEU A 129 3.69 5.45 0.56
N LEU A 130 3.10 5.31 -0.63
CA LEU A 130 3.74 4.79 -1.84
C LEU A 130 4.34 5.95 -2.65
N LYS A 131 5.67 5.98 -2.83
CA LYS A 131 6.38 7.12 -3.46
C LYS A 131 6.67 6.86 -4.95
N SER A 132 6.82 7.91 -5.76
CA SER A 132 7.36 7.75 -7.14
C SER A 132 8.70 6.98 -7.12
N GLY A 133 8.98 6.22 -8.18
CA GLY A 133 10.07 5.25 -8.24
C GLY A 133 9.81 3.92 -7.51
N SER A 134 8.62 3.73 -6.94
CA SER A 134 8.20 2.45 -6.33
C SER A 134 6.88 1.96 -6.91
N PHE A 135 6.54 0.72 -6.63
CA PHE A 135 5.27 0.09 -6.96
C PHE A 135 4.83 -0.80 -5.82
N ILE A 136 3.56 -1.17 -5.81
CA ILE A 136 3.01 -2.12 -4.85
C ILE A 136 2.13 -3.12 -5.57
N GLN A 137 2.17 -4.37 -5.10
CA GLN A 137 1.21 -5.36 -5.55
C GLN A 137 -0.09 -5.18 -4.73
N VAL A 138 -1.18 -4.91 -5.42
CA VAL A 138 -2.51 -4.72 -4.83
C VAL A 138 -3.22 -6.07 -4.82
N ASN A 139 -3.12 -6.76 -3.69
CA ASN A 139 -3.74 -8.06 -3.43
C ASN A 139 -5.02 -7.97 -2.58
N ASN A 140 -5.46 -6.76 -2.26
CA ASN A 140 -6.68 -6.46 -1.55
C ASN A 140 -7.37 -5.24 -2.19
N GLU A 141 -8.28 -4.59 -1.46
CA GLU A 141 -9.00 -3.41 -1.93
C GLU A 141 -8.63 -2.19 -1.06
N PRO A 142 -7.44 -1.60 -1.26
CA PRO A 142 -6.99 -0.50 -0.42
C PRO A 142 -7.75 0.77 -0.74
N ILE A 143 -7.78 1.67 0.24
CA ILE A 143 -8.23 3.04 0.06
C ILE A 143 -7.04 3.87 -0.39
N LEU A 144 -7.19 4.55 -1.52
CA LEU A 144 -6.21 5.41 -2.15
C LEU A 144 -6.56 6.87 -1.85
N GLY A 145 -5.59 7.65 -1.36
CA GLY A 145 -5.75 9.07 -1.06
C GLY A 145 -6.05 9.93 -2.29
N ALA A 146 -6.78 11.03 -2.08
CA ALA A 146 -7.09 12.00 -3.15
C ALA A 146 -5.85 12.71 -3.70
N GLY A 147 -5.98 13.28 -4.91
CA GLY A 147 -4.98 14.15 -5.53
C GLY A 147 -3.80 13.41 -6.16
N ALA A 148 -3.96 12.11 -6.42
CA ALA A 148 -2.89 11.25 -6.89
C ALA A 148 -3.07 10.83 -8.35
N THR A 149 -1.97 10.73 -9.10
CA THR A 149 -1.94 10.08 -10.41
C THR A 149 -1.16 8.78 -10.32
N SER A 150 -1.76 7.69 -10.77
CA SER A 150 -1.14 6.37 -10.76
C SER A 150 -1.43 5.60 -12.03
N LEU A 151 -0.48 4.76 -12.42
CA LEU A 151 -0.75 3.66 -13.32
C LEU A 151 -1.24 2.45 -12.51
N PHE A 152 -2.41 1.94 -12.87
CA PHE A 152 -2.98 0.73 -12.29
C PHE A 152 -2.99 -0.39 -13.33
N ILE A 153 -2.33 -1.50 -13.03
CA ILE A 153 -2.17 -2.64 -13.95
C ILE A 153 -2.88 -3.84 -13.35
N VAL A 154 -3.82 -4.45 -14.07
CA VAL A 154 -4.64 -5.57 -13.60
C VAL A 154 -4.78 -6.66 -14.67
N PRO A 155 -5.04 -7.92 -14.31
CA PRO A 155 -5.32 -8.97 -15.29
C PRO A 155 -6.61 -8.66 -16.07
N ARG A 156 -6.60 -8.89 -17.39
CA ARG A 156 -7.76 -8.70 -18.28
C ARG A 156 -8.87 -9.73 -18.05
#